data_AF-A0A3D4D300-F1
#
_entry.id   AF-A0A3D4D300-F1
#
_cell.length_a   1.000
_cell.length_b   1.000
_cell.length_c   1.000
_cell.angle_alpha   90.00
_cell.angle_beta   90.00
_cell.angle_gamma   90.00
#
_symmetry.space_group_name_H-M   'P 1'
#
loop_
_entity.id
_entity.type
_entity.pdbx_description
1 polymer ?
#
loop_
_entity_poly.entity_id
_entity_poly.type
_entity_poly.pdbx_seq_one_letter_code
_entity_poly.pdbx_strand_id
1 'polypeptide(L)'
;MNNYRPLHGLPELAGVATFADAAGPGIGVQECVDRLKCFHYALQRTWQVLLTRIACEPIYELKMGYSYHAHLVAEHITLLRDRVGELRHPPLRLHRVPDQNLQILFDEIRNAPNCGMLMEGLYRVALPALYESMKQYGEDTNPLTDSPSLRLLRGIIPELEDMIQWGEASCVALEEVGQGQHEDLLEWQQELNGWLAAAGGLAGTSEPAAPPEPRYSRGEFSYDSTPKRDERFPDPYNMGVHAEEFLHDTSFESRDKVFMMFFKRLREIDVPEMMASILYETVTGRGEEKGSKRPWGFYRDMTRQLWDEARHAMMGEVGFVRSGISWPSKVRINFTWSKGLNQQLTPRERHAVLWFIEQGLMSKNGKRFEWEVGTDSGDAFSELIQDFDWADEVLHARIGREWYVKDFETTEDASTYGNACWDKVVSDWEKWRKDGLTEHHNWWPDLYREVCKNRGEEPDPRVLAYDRSYAETRADLQKIDGDG
;
A
#
# COMPACT_ATOMS: atom_id res chain seq x y z
N MET A 1 24.58 -16.53 -41.93
CA MET A 1 25.32 -16.82 -40.68
C MET A 1 25.69 -18.30 -40.49
N ASN A 2 25.58 -19.18 -41.51
CA ASN A 2 25.81 -20.63 -41.37
C ASN A 2 27.28 -21.10 -41.26
N ASN A 3 28.26 -20.18 -41.20
CA ASN A 3 29.68 -20.55 -41.30
C ASN A 3 30.39 -20.67 -39.94
N TYR A 4 29.72 -20.35 -38.83
CA TYR A 4 30.26 -20.51 -37.48
C TYR A 4 29.31 -21.36 -36.63
N ARG A 5 29.87 -22.26 -35.81
CA ARG A 5 29.13 -23.06 -34.83
C ARG A 5 29.93 -23.10 -33.53
N PRO A 6 29.28 -23.09 -32.36
CA PRO A 6 29.96 -23.32 -31.10
C PRO A 6 30.74 -24.64 -31.10
N LEU A 7 31.87 -24.66 -30.38
CA LEU A 7 32.69 -25.86 -30.23
C LEU A 7 31.84 -27.00 -29.63
N HIS A 8 31.95 -28.19 -30.21
CA HIS A 8 31.18 -29.39 -29.83
C HIS A 8 29.65 -29.24 -29.88
N GLY A 9 29.10 -28.19 -30.52
CA GLY A 9 27.67 -27.94 -30.54
C GLY A 9 27.11 -27.50 -29.18
N LEU A 10 27.94 -26.93 -28.31
CA LEU A 10 27.48 -26.32 -27.06
C LEU A 10 26.50 -25.16 -27.33
N PRO A 11 25.58 -24.85 -26.40
CA PRO A 11 24.70 -23.69 -26.54
C PRO A 11 25.50 -22.39 -26.72
N GLU A 12 25.09 -21.59 -27.70
CA GLU A 12 25.73 -20.30 -28.00
C GLU A 12 25.36 -19.22 -26.98
N LEU A 13 26.24 -18.22 -26.86
CA LEU A 13 26.03 -16.98 -26.10
C LEU A 13 25.43 -17.19 -24.69
N ALA A 14 25.89 -18.24 -23.99
CA ALA A 14 25.42 -18.59 -22.64
C ALA A 14 23.89 -18.80 -22.51
N GLY A 15 23.20 -19.10 -23.61
CA GLY A 15 21.74 -19.24 -23.64
C GLY A 15 20.98 -17.91 -23.56
N VAL A 16 21.68 -16.77 -23.67
CA VAL A 16 21.05 -15.44 -23.64
C VAL A 16 20.36 -15.12 -24.97
N ALA A 17 20.97 -15.52 -26.08
CA ALA A 17 20.48 -15.28 -27.44
C ALA A 17 21.10 -16.28 -28.42
N THR A 18 20.59 -16.33 -29.65
CA THR A 18 21.31 -16.95 -30.76
C THR A 18 22.30 -15.97 -31.41
N PHE A 19 23.29 -16.47 -32.17
CA PHE A 19 24.15 -15.59 -32.99
C PHE A 19 23.33 -14.83 -34.03
N ALA A 20 22.23 -15.39 -34.51
CA ALA A 20 21.34 -14.72 -35.46
C ALA A 20 20.65 -13.52 -34.81
N ASP A 21 20.06 -13.72 -33.63
CA ASP A 21 19.35 -12.67 -32.90
C ASP A 21 20.32 -11.57 -32.41
N ALA A 22 21.48 -11.96 -31.89
CA ALA A 22 22.46 -11.04 -31.34
C ALA A 22 23.24 -10.24 -32.41
N ALA A 23 23.20 -10.65 -33.67
CA ALA A 23 23.91 -9.95 -34.74
C ALA A 23 23.14 -8.75 -35.33
N GLY A 24 21.87 -8.58 -34.96
CA GLY A 24 21.06 -7.40 -35.32
C GLY A 24 21.56 -6.11 -34.64
N PRO A 25 21.32 -4.94 -35.24
CA PRO A 25 21.84 -3.67 -34.73
C PRO A 25 21.25 -3.27 -33.35
N GLY A 26 20.03 -3.71 -33.02
CA GLY A 26 19.28 -3.26 -31.84
C GLY A 26 19.13 -1.73 -31.78
N ILE A 27 18.66 -1.23 -30.64
CA ILE A 27 18.66 0.21 -30.33
C ILE A 27 19.92 0.63 -29.57
N GLY A 28 20.30 1.90 -29.72
CA GLY A 28 21.48 2.46 -29.05
C GLY A 28 21.25 2.75 -27.56
N VAL A 29 22.34 2.88 -26.79
CA VAL A 29 22.29 3.17 -25.33
C VAL A 29 21.46 4.41 -24.99
N GLN A 30 21.51 5.46 -25.83
CA GLN A 30 20.73 6.68 -25.57
C GLN A 30 19.23 6.41 -25.64
N GLU A 31 18.78 5.71 -26.69
CA GLU A 31 17.39 5.34 -26.85
C GLU A 31 16.94 4.35 -25.76
N CYS A 32 17.79 3.39 -25.38
CA CYS A 32 17.52 2.52 -24.24
C CYS A 32 17.23 3.34 -22.97
N VAL A 33 18.11 4.28 -22.65
CA VAL A 33 17.97 5.14 -21.47
C VAL A 33 16.70 5.99 -21.53
N ASP A 34 16.36 6.54 -22.69
CA ASP A 34 15.18 7.40 -22.83
C ASP A 34 13.88 6.60 -22.64
N ARG A 35 13.79 5.39 -23.21
CA ARG A 35 12.64 4.48 -22.98
C ARG A 35 12.55 4.00 -21.53
N LEU A 36 13.67 3.60 -20.92
CA LEU A 36 13.70 3.20 -19.50
C LEU A 36 13.30 4.33 -18.56
N LYS A 37 13.62 5.59 -18.91
CA LYS A 37 13.15 6.77 -18.16
C LYS A 37 11.65 6.97 -18.27
N CYS A 38 11.04 6.71 -19.43
CA CYS A 38 9.59 6.73 -19.58
C CYS A 38 8.94 5.65 -18.71
N PHE A 39 9.50 4.43 -18.68
CA PHE A 39 8.99 3.36 -17.82
C PHE A 39 9.10 3.70 -16.33
N HIS A 40 10.27 4.19 -15.91
CA HIS A 40 10.47 4.67 -14.54
C HIS A 40 9.48 5.79 -14.19
N TYR A 41 9.26 6.75 -15.10
CA TYR A 41 8.30 7.84 -14.88
C TYR A 41 6.87 7.30 -14.73
N ALA A 42 6.41 6.43 -15.63
CA ALA A 42 5.08 5.84 -15.57
C ALA A 42 4.84 5.05 -14.27
N LEU A 43 5.84 4.28 -13.83
CA LEU A 43 5.79 3.59 -12.54
C LEU A 43 5.77 4.59 -11.37
N GLN A 44 6.61 5.63 -11.38
CA GLN A 44 6.61 6.66 -10.35
C GLN A 44 5.26 7.36 -10.23
N ARG A 45 4.62 7.66 -11.37
CA ARG A 45 3.29 8.26 -11.42
C ARG A 45 2.21 7.31 -10.94
N THR A 46 2.28 6.03 -11.33
CA THR A 46 1.39 4.98 -10.82
C THR A 46 1.47 4.88 -9.30
N TRP A 47 2.67 4.77 -8.75
CA TRP A 47 2.90 4.74 -7.30
C TRP A 47 2.27 5.96 -6.61
N GLN A 48 2.51 7.17 -7.12
CA GLN A 48 1.89 8.39 -6.58
C GLN A 48 0.35 8.35 -6.65
N VAL A 49 -0.22 7.93 -7.78
CA VAL A 49 -1.68 7.82 -7.96
C VAL A 49 -2.27 6.86 -6.92
N LEU A 50 -1.69 5.68 -6.74
CA LEU A 50 -2.15 4.70 -5.75
C LEU A 50 -2.14 5.29 -4.33
N LEU A 51 -1.03 5.92 -3.92
CA LEU A 51 -0.93 6.57 -2.61
C LEU A 51 -1.99 7.66 -2.38
N THR A 52 -2.37 8.40 -3.43
CA THR A 52 -3.43 9.42 -3.30
C THR A 52 -4.81 8.84 -3.00
N ARG A 53 -5.01 7.54 -3.20
CA ARG A 53 -6.32 6.88 -3.13
C ARG A 53 -6.48 5.99 -1.92
N ILE A 54 -5.41 5.40 -1.39
CA ILE A 54 -5.48 4.44 -0.27
C ILE A 54 -6.30 5.00 0.91
N ALA A 55 -6.08 6.24 1.36
CA ALA A 55 -6.86 6.80 2.47
C ALA A 55 -8.35 6.95 2.10
N CYS A 56 -8.65 7.68 1.03
CA CYS A 56 -10.02 8.07 0.69
C CYS A 56 -10.85 7.03 -0.10
N GLU A 57 -10.27 5.88 -0.44
CA GLU A 57 -10.96 4.73 -1.04
C GLU A 57 -11.82 4.01 0.01
N PRO A 58 -13.16 3.97 -0.12
CA PRO A 58 -14.01 3.20 0.79
C PRO A 58 -13.88 1.68 0.60
N ILE A 59 -13.66 1.19 -0.62
CA ILE A 59 -13.72 -0.24 -0.93
C ILE A 59 -12.46 -0.95 -0.40
N TYR A 60 -12.65 -1.88 0.53
CA TYR A 60 -11.55 -2.60 1.19
C TYR A 60 -10.59 -3.29 0.19
N GLU A 61 -11.11 -4.07 -0.75
CA GLU A 61 -10.29 -4.82 -1.71
C GLU A 61 -9.43 -3.90 -2.56
N LEU A 62 -10.00 -2.77 -2.99
CA LEU A 62 -9.26 -1.78 -3.77
C LEU A 62 -8.15 -1.14 -2.94
N LYS A 63 -8.42 -0.81 -1.68
CA LYS A 63 -7.40 -0.28 -0.76
C LYS A 63 -6.25 -1.26 -0.55
N MET A 64 -6.55 -2.55 -0.36
CA MET A 64 -5.54 -3.60 -0.20
C MET A 64 -4.76 -3.81 -1.51
N GLY A 65 -5.45 -3.85 -2.64
CA GLY A 65 -4.83 -3.96 -3.98
C GLY A 65 -3.92 -2.78 -4.30
N TYR A 66 -4.34 -1.54 -4.02
CA TYR A 66 -3.52 -0.34 -4.21
C TYR A 66 -2.25 -0.38 -3.34
N SER A 67 -2.35 -0.89 -2.12
CA SER A 67 -1.21 -1.07 -1.23
C SER A 67 -0.20 -2.08 -1.79
N TYR A 68 -0.70 -3.22 -2.30
CA TYR A 68 0.14 -4.23 -2.94
C TYR A 68 0.83 -3.71 -4.20
N HIS A 69 0.05 -3.10 -5.09
CA HIS A 69 0.55 -2.59 -6.37
C HIS A 69 1.52 -1.42 -6.17
N ALA A 70 1.32 -0.60 -5.14
CA ALA A 70 2.29 0.43 -4.78
C ALA A 70 3.65 -0.19 -4.39
N HIS A 71 3.65 -1.30 -3.65
CA HIS A 71 4.88 -2.03 -3.30
C HIS A 71 5.59 -2.60 -4.53
N LEU A 72 4.90 -3.35 -5.39
CA LEU A 72 5.49 -3.91 -6.61
C LEU A 72 6.10 -2.82 -7.49
N VAL A 73 5.34 -1.74 -7.71
CA VAL A 73 5.79 -0.60 -8.49
C VAL A 73 7.01 0.08 -7.85
N ALA A 74 7.07 0.20 -6.52
CA ALA A 74 8.24 0.76 -5.83
C ALA A 74 9.51 -0.10 -6.01
N GLU A 75 9.38 -1.43 -6.00
CA GLU A 75 10.48 -2.35 -6.32
C GLU A 75 10.92 -2.17 -7.78
N HIS A 76 9.98 -2.10 -8.73
CA HIS A 76 10.28 -1.88 -10.15
C HIS A 76 10.95 -0.54 -10.43
N ILE A 77 10.53 0.54 -9.77
CA ILE A 77 11.18 1.85 -9.86
C ILE A 77 12.65 1.73 -9.43
N THR A 78 12.92 0.97 -8.35
CA THR A 78 14.29 0.73 -7.87
C THR A 78 15.13 0.03 -8.95
N LEU A 79 14.63 -1.06 -9.52
CA LEU A 79 15.32 -1.81 -10.57
C LEU A 79 15.66 -0.93 -11.79
N LEU A 80 14.70 -0.14 -12.27
CA LEU A 80 14.91 0.74 -13.42
C LEU A 80 15.84 1.92 -13.10
N ARG A 81 15.73 2.47 -11.89
CA ARG A 81 16.62 3.55 -11.42
C ARG A 81 18.07 3.11 -11.44
N ASP A 82 18.35 1.93 -10.90
CA ASP A 82 19.69 1.36 -10.84
C ASP A 82 20.20 1.07 -12.25
N ARG A 83 19.35 0.49 -13.11
CA ARG A 83 19.72 0.19 -14.50
C ARG A 83 20.05 1.43 -15.33
N VAL A 84 19.26 2.50 -15.19
CA VAL A 84 19.57 3.79 -15.84
C VAL A 84 20.92 4.33 -15.34
N GLY A 85 21.26 4.10 -14.06
CA GLY A 85 22.55 4.44 -13.48
C GLY A 85 23.74 3.70 -14.08
N GLU A 86 23.54 2.45 -14.51
CA GLU A 86 24.58 1.64 -15.15
C GLU A 86 24.86 2.05 -16.60
N LEU A 87 23.83 2.49 -17.34
CA LEU A 87 23.93 2.77 -18.77
C LEU A 87 24.65 4.08 -19.10
N ARG A 88 24.56 5.12 -18.24
CA ARG A 88 25.33 6.38 -18.38
C ARG A 88 25.59 7.06 -17.03
N HIS A 89 26.73 7.74 -16.93
CA HIS A 89 27.16 8.44 -15.71
C HIS A 89 26.33 9.69 -15.37
N PRO A 90 26.36 10.17 -14.10
CA PRO A 90 25.49 11.23 -13.57
C PRO A 90 25.52 12.57 -14.36
N PRO A 91 24.44 13.38 -14.29
CA PRO A 91 23.20 13.14 -13.52
C PRO A 91 22.16 12.33 -14.29
N LEU A 92 21.50 11.39 -13.60
CA LEU A 92 20.48 10.48 -14.18
C LEU A 92 19.24 11.22 -14.70
N ARG A 93 18.94 12.41 -14.13
CA ARG A 93 17.78 13.25 -14.47
C ARG A 93 16.41 12.54 -14.36
N LEU A 94 16.30 11.51 -13.52
CA LEU A 94 15.04 10.76 -13.25
C LEU A 94 13.92 11.59 -12.63
N HIS A 95 14.20 12.83 -12.19
CA HIS A 95 13.21 13.79 -11.71
C HIS A 95 12.54 14.59 -12.84
N ARG A 96 13.03 14.47 -14.08
CA ARG A 96 12.47 15.21 -15.22
C ARG A 96 11.30 14.45 -15.80
N VAL A 97 10.27 15.20 -16.17
CA VAL A 97 9.18 14.71 -17.00
C VAL A 97 9.75 14.38 -18.39
N PRO A 98 9.62 13.13 -18.88
CA PRO A 98 10.13 12.75 -20.19
C PRO A 98 9.33 13.37 -21.34
N ASP A 99 8.01 13.49 -21.17
CA ASP A 99 7.09 14.09 -22.13
C ASP A 99 5.91 14.77 -21.41
N GLN A 100 5.49 15.95 -21.89
CA GLN A 100 4.43 16.75 -21.25
C GLN A 100 3.04 16.15 -21.42
N ASN A 101 2.75 15.51 -22.55
CA ASN A 101 1.47 14.82 -22.78
C ASN A 101 1.38 13.57 -21.89
N LEU A 102 2.50 12.88 -21.67
CA LEU A 102 2.56 11.78 -20.70
C LEU A 102 2.32 12.27 -19.26
N GLN A 103 2.82 13.46 -18.91
CA GLN A 103 2.49 14.07 -17.62
C GLN A 103 0.99 14.35 -17.50
N ILE A 104 0.38 14.95 -18.53
CA ILE A 104 -1.05 15.27 -18.54
C ILE A 104 -1.89 13.99 -18.42
N LEU A 105 -1.55 12.91 -19.13
CA LEU A 105 -2.21 11.60 -18.97
C LEU A 105 -2.31 11.18 -17.50
N PHE A 106 -1.18 11.17 -16.78
CA PHE A 106 -1.18 10.75 -15.37
C PHE A 106 -1.80 11.80 -14.45
N ASP A 107 -1.78 13.09 -14.82
CA ASP A 107 -2.49 14.12 -14.07
C ASP A 107 -4.01 14.00 -14.26
N GLU A 108 -4.50 13.63 -15.44
CA GLU A 108 -5.92 13.31 -15.71
C GLU A 108 -6.36 12.11 -14.87
N ILE A 109 -5.62 11.00 -14.90
CA ILE A 109 -5.91 9.80 -14.07
C ILE A 109 -5.91 10.16 -12.58
N ARG A 110 -4.91 10.92 -12.11
CA ARG A 110 -4.84 11.34 -10.70
C ARG A 110 -6.05 12.18 -10.30
N ASN A 111 -6.49 13.09 -11.18
CA ASN A 111 -7.62 13.99 -10.92
C ASN A 111 -8.99 13.36 -11.24
N ALA A 112 -9.06 12.08 -11.63
CA ALA A 112 -10.31 11.40 -11.90
C ALA A 112 -11.30 11.56 -10.73
N PRO A 113 -12.57 11.94 -10.99
CA PRO A 113 -13.50 12.37 -9.94
C PRO A 113 -14.05 11.22 -9.10
N ASN A 114 -14.01 9.98 -9.60
CA ASN A 114 -14.55 8.81 -8.93
C ASN A 114 -13.65 7.58 -9.12
N CYS A 115 -13.93 6.54 -8.33
CA CYS A 115 -13.19 5.28 -8.31
C CYS A 115 -13.21 4.57 -9.67
N GLY A 116 -14.38 4.50 -10.34
CA GLY A 116 -14.51 3.85 -11.65
C GLY A 116 -13.57 4.45 -12.69
N MET A 117 -13.59 5.77 -12.87
CA MET A 117 -12.72 6.44 -13.85
C MET A 117 -11.22 6.31 -13.54
N LEU A 118 -10.86 6.33 -12.25
CA LEU A 118 -9.49 6.06 -11.83
C LEU A 118 -9.06 4.64 -12.25
N MET A 119 -9.91 3.64 -11.96
CA MET A 119 -9.66 2.24 -12.29
C MET A 119 -9.53 2.04 -13.79
N GLU A 120 -10.44 2.60 -14.59
CA GLU A 120 -10.36 2.61 -16.05
C GLU A 120 -9.03 3.19 -16.55
N GLY A 121 -8.68 4.39 -16.08
CA GLY A 121 -7.50 5.08 -16.58
C GLY A 121 -6.20 4.39 -16.18
N LEU A 122 -6.13 3.84 -14.97
CA LEU A 122 -4.92 3.19 -14.49
C LEU A 122 -4.76 1.78 -15.07
N TYR A 123 -5.78 0.93 -14.94
CA TYR A 123 -5.67 -0.50 -15.22
C TYR A 123 -6.04 -0.88 -16.66
N ARG A 124 -6.84 -0.08 -17.38
CA ARG A 124 -7.18 -0.34 -18.80
C ARG A 124 -6.42 0.55 -19.79
N VAL A 125 -5.75 1.60 -19.33
CA VAL A 125 -4.97 2.49 -20.21
C VAL A 125 -3.49 2.57 -19.83
N ALA A 126 -3.15 3.11 -18.65
CA ALA A 126 -1.75 3.40 -18.32
C ALA A 126 -0.87 2.15 -18.12
N LEU A 127 -1.34 1.17 -17.33
CA LEU A 127 -0.58 -0.07 -17.10
C LEU A 127 -0.48 -0.95 -18.36
N PRO A 128 -1.55 -1.16 -19.16
CA PRO A 128 -1.43 -1.84 -20.44
C PRO A 128 -0.46 -1.16 -21.41
N ALA A 129 -0.48 0.18 -21.50
CA ALA A 129 0.46 0.91 -22.33
C ALA A 129 1.92 0.73 -21.86
N LEU A 130 2.14 0.61 -20.54
CA LEU A 130 3.47 0.33 -19.98
C LEU A 130 3.94 -1.08 -20.32
N TYR A 131 3.07 -2.07 -20.14
CA TYR A 131 3.32 -3.47 -20.46
C TYR A 131 3.69 -3.64 -21.94
N GLU A 132 2.87 -3.10 -22.86
CA GLU A 132 3.15 -3.22 -24.30
C GLU A 132 4.43 -2.47 -24.69
N SER A 133 4.70 -1.31 -24.08
CA SER A 133 5.95 -0.59 -24.36
C SER A 133 7.19 -1.34 -23.85
N MET A 134 7.09 -2.05 -22.72
CA MET A 134 8.17 -2.91 -22.22
C MET A 134 8.38 -4.15 -23.11
N LYS A 135 7.31 -4.72 -23.66
CA LYS A 135 7.43 -5.81 -24.65
C LYS A 135 8.09 -5.34 -25.94
N GLN A 136 7.65 -4.20 -26.48
CA GLN A 136 8.29 -3.59 -27.66
C GLN A 136 9.77 -3.28 -27.41
N TYR A 137 10.12 -2.77 -26.22
CA TYR A 137 11.51 -2.59 -25.83
C TYR A 137 12.31 -3.90 -25.91
N GLY A 138 11.70 -4.99 -25.45
CA GLY A 138 12.29 -6.32 -25.49
C GLY A 138 12.57 -6.83 -26.91
N GLU A 139 11.74 -6.45 -27.87
CA GLU A 139 11.89 -6.77 -29.29
C GLU A 139 12.91 -5.87 -30.01
N ASP A 140 12.94 -4.58 -29.66
CA ASP A 140 13.77 -3.57 -30.32
C ASP A 140 15.24 -3.59 -29.85
N THR A 141 15.48 -3.99 -28.61
CA THR A 141 16.83 -4.01 -28.05
C THR A 141 17.61 -5.25 -28.50
N ASN A 142 18.95 -5.16 -28.50
CA ASN A 142 19.77 -6.31 -28.84
C ASN A 142 19.88 -7.24 -27.63
N PRO A 143 19.56 -8.54 -27.78
CA PRO A 143 19.44 -9.45 -26.65
C PRO A 143 20.75 -9.79 -25.97
N LEU A 144 21.89 -9.58 -26.63
CA LEU A 144 23.21 -9.77 -26.05
C LEU A 144 23.73 -8.50 -25.36
N THR A 145 23.68 -7.36 -26.05
CA THR A 145 24.30 -6.11 -25.55
C THR A 145 23.53 -5.49 -24.39
N ASP A 146 22.21 -5.60 -24.41
CA ASP A 146 21.33 -5.10 -23.34
C ASP A 146 20.63 -6.24 -22.58
N SER A 147 21.27 -7.40 -22.54
CA SER A 147 20.86 -8.53 -21.72
C SER A 147 20.55 -8.18 -20.25
N PRO A 148 21.23 -7.19 -19.59
CA PRO A 148 20.86 -6.84 -18.21
C PRO A 148 19.48 -6.18 -18.11
N SER A 149 19.08 -5.32 -19.06
CA SER A 149 17.74 -4.72 -19.03
C SER A 149 16.67 -5.77 -19.33
N LEU A 150 16.91 -6.67 -20.29
CA LEU A 150 16.01 -7.80 -20.57
C LEU A 150 15.84 -8.73 -19.37
N ARG A 151 16.89 -8.94 -18.57
CA ARG A 151 16.79 -9.69 -17.32
C ARG A 151 15.82 -9.04 -16.35
N LEU A 152 15.82 -7.71 -16.23
CA LEU A 152 14.86 -6.99 -15.38
C LEU A 152 13.42 -7.16 -15.88
N LEU A 153 13.21 -7.02 -17.20
CA LEU A 153 11.89 -7.16 -17.80
C LEU A 153 11.27 -8.55 -17.58
N ARG A 154 12.09 -9.61 -17.47
CA ARG A 154 11.60 -10.97 -17.13
C ARG A 154 10.96 -11.06 -15.75
N GLY A 155 11.30 -10.17 -14.81
CA GLY A 155 10.63 -10.06 -13.51
C GLY A 155 9.47 -9.06 -13.52
N ILE A 156 9.66 -7.92 -14.18
CA ILE A 156 8.67 -6.83 -14.19
C ILE A 156 7.42 -7.18 -15.00
N ILE A 157 7.57 -7.79 -16.18
CA ILE A 157 6.45 -8.03 -17.10
C ILE A 157 5.38 -8.96 -16.49
N PRO A 158 5.73 -10.11 -15.86
CA PRO A 158 4.73 -10.97 -15.22
C PRO A 158 3.98 -10.26 -14.07
N GLU A 159 4.68 -9.49 -13.23
CA GLU A 159 4.03 -8.75 -12.14
C GLU A 159 3.09 -7.66 -12.68
N LEU A 160 3.47 -6.97 -13.76
CA LEU A 160 2.57 -6.03 -14.44
C LEU A 160 1.35 -6.74 -15.06
N GLU A 161 1.52 -7.94 -15.62
CA GLU A 161 0.41 -8.74 -16.16
C GLU A 161 -0.58 -9.13 -15.07
N ASP A 162 -0.09 -9.60 -13.91
CA ASP A 162 -0.92 -9.92 -12.74
C ASP A 162 -1.67 -8.67 -12.23
N MET A 163 -0.99 -7.51 -12.17
CA MET A 163 -1.61 -6.24 -11.80
C MET A 163 -2.74 -5.83 -12.75
N ILE A 164 -2.52 -5.97 -14.07
CA ILE A 164 -3.52 -5.67 -15.11
C ILE A 164 -4.70 -6.64 -15.00
N GLN A 165 -4.43 -7.94 -14.81
CA GLN A 165 -5.48 -8.94 -14.68
C GLN A 165 -6.37 -8.70 -13.46
N TRP A 166 -5.78 -8.41 -12.30
CA TRP A 166 -6.53 -8.05 -11.11
C TRP A 166 -7.33 -6.75 -11.31
N GLY A 167 -6.72 -5.76 -11.97
CA GLY A 167 -7.36 -4.48 -12.28
C GLY A 167 -8.57 -4.63 -13.19
N GLU A 168 -8.43 -5.42 -14.26
CA GLU A 168 -9.52 -5.74 -15.19
C GLU A 168 -10.68 -6.44 -14.48
N ALA A 169 -10.38 -7.46 -13.68
CA ALA A 169 -11.40 -8.17 -12.89
C ALA A 169 -12.13 -7.21 -11.93
N SER A 170 -11.40 -6.25 -11.36
CA SER A 170 -11.98 -5.22 -10.49
C SER A 170 -12.84 -4.22 -11.26
N CYS A 171 -12.43 -3.77 -12.45
CA CYS A 171 -13.26 -2.92 -13.31
C CYS A 171 -14.58 -3.61 -13.67
N VAL A 172 -14.52 -4.88 -14.11
CA VAL A 172 -15.71 -5.67 -14.44
C VAL A 172 -16.64 -5.80 -13.23
N ALA A 173 -16.11 -6.09 -12.05
CA ALA A 173 -16.92 -6.19 -10.82
C ALA A 173 -17.62 -4.86 -10.46
N LEU A 174 -16.94 -3.72 -10.65
CA LEU A 174 -17.50 -2.40 -10.41
C LEU A 174 -18.60 -2.03 -11.43
N GLU A 175 -18.44 -2.42 -12.69
CA GLU A 175 -19.44 -2.22 -13.76
C GLU A 175 -20.74 -2.98 -13.48
N GLU A 176 -20.64 -4.21 -12.95
CA GLU A 176 -21.81 -5.04 -12.60
C GLU A 176 -22.68 -4.39 -11.51
N VAL A 177 -22.05 -3.76 -10.51
CA VAL A 177 -22.74 -3.09 -9.41
C VAL A 177 -23.20 -1.68 -9.80
N GLY A 178 -22.45 -1.00 -10.67
CA GLY A 178 -22.60 0.41 -11.04
C GLY A 178 -23.63 0.72 -12.13
N GLN A 179 -24.55 -0.20 -12.48
CA GLN A 179 -25.57 0.00 -13.53
C GLN A 179 -26.53 1.16 -13.20
N GLY A 180 -26.10 2.41 -13.44
CA GLY A 180 -26.91 3.61 -13.22
C GLY A 180 -26.21 4.95 -13.02
N GLN A 181 -24.87 5.03 -12.94
CA GLN A 181 -24.17 6.33 -12.85
C GLN A 181 -23.37 6.67 -14.13
N HIS A 182 -23.80 7.76 -14.76
CA HIS A 182 -23.47 8.17 -16.13
C HIS A 182 -22.21 9.05 -16.21
N GLU A 183 -21.04 8.43 -16.37
CA GLU A 183 -20.00 8.99 -17.23
C GLU A 183 -19.64 7.94 -18.28
N ASP A 184 -19.42 8.38 -19.53
CA ASP A 184 -19.07 7.47 -20.61
C ASP A 184 -17.61 7.02 -20.41
N LEU A 185 -17.43 5.88 -19.74
CA LEU A 185 -16.12 5.28 -19.48
C LEU A 185 -15.35 4.99 -20.77
N LEU A 186 -16.07 4.74 -21.88
CA LEU A 186 -15.45 4.53 -23.18
C LEU A 186 -14.92 5.84 -23.76
N GLU A 187 -15.67 6.94 -23.66
CA GLU A 187 -15.19 8.28 -24.01
C GLU A 187 -13.95 8.63 -23.18
N TRP A 188 -13.98 8.37 -21.87
CA TRP A 188 -12.84 8.58 -20.98
C TRP A 188 -11.59 7.78 -21.40
N GLN A 189 -11.74 6.49 -21.70
CA GLN A 189 -10.63 5.69 -22.23
C GLN A 189 -10.09 6.25 -23.54
N GLN A 190 -10.96 6.74 -24.44
CA GLN A 190 -10.54 7.34 -25.71
C GLN A 190 -9.76 8.64 -25.50
N GLU A 191 -10.20 9.50 -24.58
CA GLU A 191 -9.49 10.73 -24.21
C GLU A 191 -8.08 10.41 -23.67
N LEU A 192 -7.95 9.44 -22.76
CA LEU A 192 -6.65 9.00 -22.22
C LEU A 192 -5.75 8.38 -23.30
N ASN A 193 -6.30 7.55 -24.19
CA ASN A 193 -5.55 7.04 -25.34
C ASN A 193 -5.10 8.15 -26.29
N GLY A 194 -5.88 9.23 -26.41
CA GLY A 194 -5.48 10.44 -27.12
C GLY A 194 -4.24 11.10 -26.54
N TRP A 195 -4.14 11.19 -25.20
CA TRP A 195 -2.93 11.68 -24.52
C TRP A 195 -1.71 10.79 -24.75
N LEU A 196 -1.89 9.46 -24.69
CA LEU A 196 -0.82 8.50 -25.03
C LEU A 196 -0.35 8.67 -26.47
N ALA A 197 -1.28 8.79 -27.43
CA ALA A 197 -0.94 9.00 -28.84
C ALA A 197 -0.21 10.34 -29.05
N ALA A 198 -0.60 11.40 -28.35
CA ALA A 198 0.07 12.69 -28.38
C ALA A 198 1.48 12.67 -27.77
N ALA A 199 1.79 11.70 -26.90
CA ALA A 199 3.14 11.45 -26.40
C ALA A 199 3.98 10.57 -27.35
N GLY A 200 3.41 10.07 -28.47
CA GLY A 200 4.06 9.07 -29.32
C GLY A 200 4.05 7.66 -28.71
N GLY A 201 3.04 7.35 -27.89
CA GLY A 201 3.01 6.18 -27.02
C GLY A 201 3.75 6.42 -25.70
N LEU A 202 3.70 5.45 -24.78
CA LEU A 202 4.32 5.64 -23.45
C LEU A 202 5.84 5.81 -23.54
N ALA A 203 6.49 5.12 -24.48
CA ALA A 203 7.93 5.22 -24.72
C ALA A 203 8.33 6.29 -25.75
N GLY A 204 7.38 7.04 -26.34
CA GLY A 204 7.65 8.07 -27.34
C GLY A 204 8.26 7.56 -28.65
N THR A 205 7.91 6.34 -29.06
CA THR A 205 8.48 5.65 -30.23
C THR A 205 7.69 5.87 -31.51
N SER A 206 6.47 6.37 -31.41
CA SER A 206 5.55 6.61 -32.53
C SER A 206 5.46 8.09 -32.88
N GLU A 207 4.97 8.41 -34.09
CA GLU A 207 4.68 9.79 -34.46
C GLU A 207 3.60 10.38 -33.53
N PRO A 208 3.86 11.53 -32.88
CA PRO A 208 2.89 12.18 -32.00
C PRO A 208 1.60 12.61 -32.72
N ALA A 209 0.45 12.29 -32.13
CA ALA A 209 -0.84 12.81 -32.56
C ALA A 209 -1.15 14.20 -31.98
N ALA A 210 -2.26 14.81 -32.42
CA ALA A 210 -2.76 16.02 -31.78
C ALA A 210 -3.29 15.70 -30.36
N PRO A 211 -2.89 16.48 -29.33
CA PRO A 211 -3.38 16.26 -27.97
C PRO A 211 -4.88 16.60 -27.86
N PRO A 212 -5.64 15.87 -27.03
CA PRO A 212 -6.98 16.27 -26.64
C PRO A 212 -6.92 17.48 -25.67
N GLU A 213 -8.08 17.91 -25.18
CA GLU A 213 -8.18 18.98 -24.19
C GLU A 213 -8.22 18.40 -22.77
N PRO A 214 -7.44 18.93 -21.79
CA PRO A 214 -7.47 18.39 -20.44
C PRO A 214 -8.86 18.55 -19.84
N ARG A 215 -9.37 17.54 -19.15
CA ARG A 215 -10.72 17.52 -18.58
C ARG A 215 -10.65 17.73 -17.07
N TYR A 216 -9.95 16.85 -16.37
CA TYR A 216 -9.86 16.86 -14.91
C TYR A 216 -8.57 17.49 -14.38
N SER A 217 -7.49 17.48 -15.17
CA SER A 217 -6.21 18.09 -14.77
C SER A 217 -6.14 19.60 -14.99
N ARG A 218 -7.24 20.24 -15.40
CA ARG A 218 -7.36 21.71 -15.47
C ARG A 218 -7.36 22.35 -14.08
N GLY A 219 -7.90 21.64 -13.09
CA GLY A 219 -7.92 22.08 -11.69
C GLY A 219 -6.63 21.72 -10.96
N GLU A 220 -6.36 22.44 -9.86
CA GLU A 220 -5.31 22.03 -8.92
C GLU A 220 -5.74 20.75 -8.20
N PHE A 221 -4.85 19.75 -8.15
CA PHE A 221 -5.12 18.51 -7.43
C PHE A 221 -5.14 18.74 -5.92
N SER A 222 -6.22 18.35 -5.26
CA SER A 222 -6.35 18.36 -3.80
C SER A 222 -6.28 16.94 -3.25
N TYR A 223 -5.30 16.68 -2.38
CA TYR A 223 -5.18 15.39 -1.71
C TYR A 223 -6.22 15.25 -0.58
N ASP A 224 -7.05 14.22 -0.66
CA ASP A 224 -7.98 13.81 0.40
C ASP A 224 -7.35 12.70 1.24
N SER A 225 -6.84 13.05 2.42
CA SER A 225 -6.29 12.11 3.40
C SER A 225 -7.34 11.54 4.36
N THR A 226 -8.63 11.82 4.13
CA THR A 226 -9.73 11.36 5.00
C THR A 226 -10.00 9.88 4.76
N PRO A 227 -9.83 9.01 5.77
CA PRO A 227 -10.12 7.60 5.62
C PRO A 227 -11.62 7.36 5.42
N LYS A 228 -11.95 6.38 4.59
CA LYS A 228 -13.33 5.94 4.34
C LYS A 228 -13.44 4.43 4.46
N ARG A 229 -14.65 3.94 4.70
CA ARG A 229 -14.97 2.52 4.78
C ARG A 229 -16.20 2.24 3.93
N ASP A 230 -16.27 1.05 3.35
CA ASP A 230 -17.47 0.57 2.66
C ASP A 230 -18.51 0.03 3.65
N GLU A 231 -19.63 -0.45 3.11
CA GLU A 231 -20.80 -0.92 3.86
C GLU A 231 -20.53 -2.08 4.83
N ARG A 232 -19.40 -2.79 4.70
CA ARG A 232 -19.02 -3.86 5.64
C ARG A 232 -18.52 -3.36 6.98
N PHE A 233 -18.26 -2.07 7.11
CA PHE A 233 -17.69 -1.45 8.31
C PHE A 233 -18.75 -0.59 9.00
N PRO A 234 -19.73 -1.20 9.68
CA PRO A 234 -20.74 -0.45 10.40
C PRO A 234 -20.10 0.30 11.57
N ASP A 235 -20.63 1.48 11.88
CA ASP A 235 -20.22 2.29 13.02
C ASP A 235 -18.68 2.50 13.08
N PRO A 236 -18.11 3.22 12.09
CA PRO A 236 -16.66 3.39 11.92
C PRO A 236 -16.04 4.37 12.93
N TYR A 237 -16.78 4.74 13.98
CA TYR A 237 -16.33 5.52 15.13
C TYR A 237 -16.33 4.69 16.43
N ASN A 238 -16.77 3.43 16.37
CA ASN A 238 -16.87 2.57 17.54
C ASN A 238 -15.50 2.23 18.11
N MET A 239 -15.38 2.40 19.42
CA MET A 239 -14.18 2.06 20.18
C MET A 239 -14.55 1.31 21.48
N GLY A 240 -15.71 0.63 21.47
CA GLY A 240 -16.37 0.01 22.62
C GLY A 240 -15.72 -1.26 23.18
N VAL A 241 -14.66 -1.77 22.53
CA VAL A 241 -13.96 -2.99 22.96
C VAL A 241 -12.45 -2.74 22.94
N HIS A 242 -11.82 -2.80 24.10
CA HIS A 242 -10.37 -2.66 24.24
C HIS A 242 -9.68 -4.00 23.95
N ALA A 243 -9.15 -4.22 22.75
CA ALA A 243 -8.60 -5.52 22.37
C ALA A 243 -7.32 -5.87 23.14
N GLU A 244 -6.44 -4.89 23.40
CA GLU A 244 -5.16 -5.12 24.09
C GLU A 244 -5.35 -5.48 25.58
N GLU A 245 -6.27 -4.82 26.30
CA GLU A 245 -6.58 -5.20 27.69
C GLU A 245 -7.10 -6.65 27.78
N PHE A 246 -7.99 -7.06 26.87
CA PHE A 246 -8.46 -8.45 26.79
C PHE A 246 -7.31 -9.43 26.55
N LEU A 247 -6.43 -9.11 25.60
CA LEU A 247 -5.31 -9.97 25.21
C LEU A 247 -4.33 -10.19 26.39
N HIS A 248 -4.10 -9.17 27.21
CA HIS A 248 -3.21 -9.25 28.37
C HIS A 248 -3.87 -9.78 29.65
N ASP A 249 -5.18 -9.91 29.71
CA ASP A 249 -5.86 -10.49 30.87
C ASP A 249 -5.55 -11.99 30.99
N THR A 250 -4.82 -12.35 32.04
CA THR A 250 -4.40 -13.75 32.31
C THR A 250 -5.55 -14.68 32.70
N SER A 251 -6.75 -14.16 32.96
CA SER A 251 -7.93 -14.96 33.30
C SER A 251 -8.64 -15.55 32.08
N PHE A 252 -8.32 -15.09 30.87
CA PHE A 252 -8.87 -15.61 29.62
C PHE A 252 -7.91 -16.59 28.93
N GLU A 253 -8.48 -17.63 28.34
CA GLU A 253 -7.75 -18.68 27.62
C GLU A 253 -7.20 -18.16 26.28
N SER A 254 -6.01 -18.63 25.89
CA SER A 254 -5.37 -18.25 24.61
C SER A 254 -6.26 -18.52 23.40
N ARG A 255 -7.04 -19.60 23.42
CA ARG A 255 -8.00 -19.98 22.36
C ARG A 255 -9.09 -18.93 22.08
N ASP A 256 -9.41 -18.09 23.06
CA ASP A 256 -10.44 -17.05 22.93
C ASP A 256 -9.80 -15.71 22.56
N LYS A 257 -8.57 -15.47 23.03
CA LYS A 257 -7.74 -14.31 22.67
C LYS A 257 -7.40 -14.23 21.17
N VAL A 258 -7.36 -15.38 20.47
CA VAL A 258 -7.15 -15.43 19.01
C VAL A 258 -8.08 -14.50 18.24
N PHE A 259 -9.34 -14.35 18.66
CA PHE A 259 -10.28 -13.47 17.95
C PHE A 259 -10.01 -11.98 18.19
N MET A 260 -9.42 -11.62 19.34
CA MET A 260 -8.88 -10.28 19.54
C MET A 260 -7.63 -10.05 18.68
N MET A 261 -6.78 -11.07 18.49
CA MET A 261 -5.63 -10.96 17.58
C MET A 261 -6.06 -10.80 16.13
N PHE A 262 -7.05 -11.56 15.65
CA PHE A 262 -7.62 -11.37 14.30
C PHE A 262 -8.25 -9.99 14.14
N PHE A 263 -8.96 -9.49 15.15
CA PHE A 263 -9.47 -8.11 15.17
C PHE A 263 -8.34 -7.08 15.10
N LYS A 264 -7.29 -7.22 15.92
CA LYS A 264 -6.13 -6.31 15.91
C LYS A 264 -5.48 -6.24 14.54
N ARG A 265 -5.26 -7.39 13.89
CA ARG A 265 -4.73 -7.47 12.53
C ARG A 265 -5.67 -6.80 11.53
N LEU A 266 -6.95 -7.16 11.50
CA LEU A 266 -7.91 -6.53 10.58
C LEU A 266 -8.02 -5.00 10.76
N ARG A 267 -7.91 -4.51 12.01
CA ARG A 267 -7.90 -3.08 12.35
C ARG A 267 -6.67 -2.35 11.80
N GLU A 268 -5.59 -3.04 11.47
CA GLU A 268 -4.39 -2.44 10.87
C GLU A 268 -4.64 -1.88 9.47
N ILE A 269 -5.84 -2.01 8.89
CA ILE A 269 -6.30 -1.21 7.74
C ILE A 269 -6.05 0.30 7.91
N ASP A 270 -6.03 0.80 9.15
CA ASP A 270 -5.73 2.19 9.49
C ASP A 270 -4.28 2.59 9.15
N VAL A 271 -3.35 1.65 9.25
CA VAL A 271 -1.91 1.92 9.09
C VAL A 271 -1.54 2.27 7.65
N PRO A 272 -1.92 1.51 6.60
CA PRO A 272 -1.62 1.88 5.21
C PRO A 272 -2.30 3.21 4.81
N GLU A 273 -3.46 3.56 5.38
CA GLU A 273 -4.11 4.86 5.14
C GLU A 273 -3.29 6.03 5.66
N MET A 274 -2.76 5.89 6.87
CA MET A 274 -1.88 6.88 7.46
C MET A 274 -0.52 6.90 6.75
N MET A 275 0.07 5.75 6.46
CA MET A 275 1.38 5.68 5.78
C MET A 275 1.34 6.23 4.36
N ALA A 276 0.24 6.02 3.61
CA ALA A 276 0.08 6.59 2.28
C ALA A 276 0.15 8.11 2.31
N SER A 277 -0.39 8.72 3.37
CA SER A 277 -0.34 10.16 3.57
C SER A 277 1.05 10.68 3.93
N ILE A 278 1.85 9.93 4.72
CA ILE A 278 3.27 10.24 4.93
C ILE A 278 3.98 10.26 3.57
N LEU A 279 3.90 9.15 2.82
CA LEU A 279 4.60 8.99 1.55
C LEU A 279 4.25 10.08 0.53
N TYR A 280 2.95 10.33 0.32
CA TYR A 280 2.49 11.28 -0.70
C TYR A 280 2.81 12.73 -0.33
N GLU A 281 2.58 13.13 0.92
CA GLU A 281 2.87 14.49 1.36
C GLU A 281 4.39 14.76 1.40
N THR A 282 5.18 13.80 1.87
CA THR A 282 6.66 13.90 1.85
C THR A 282 7.20 14.00 0.42
N VAL A 283 6.73 13.17 -0.53
CA VAL A 283 7.24 13.26 -1.93
C VAL A 283 6.81 14.53 -2.66
N THR A 284 5.68 15.13 -2.26
CA THR A 284 5.20 16.42 -2.80
C THR A 284 5.77 17.63 -2.05
N GLY A 285 6.57 17.42 -1.00
CA GLY A 285 7.24 18.46 -0.23
C GLY A 285 6.33 19.19 0.77
N ARG A 286 5.18 18.62 1.10
CA ARG A 286 4.26 19.15 2.14
C ARG A 286 4.75 18.70 3.51
N GLY A 287 4.86 19.63 4.47
CA GLY A 287 5.22 19.32 5.86
C GLY A 287 6.70 18.97 6.12
N GLU A 288 7.57 19.11 5.12
CA GLU A 288 9.02 19.06 5.31
C GLU A 288 9.60 20.44 5.65
N GLU A 289 10.74 20.48 6.36
CA GLU A 289 11.56 21.69 6.39
C GLU A 289 11.99 22.03 4.96
N LYS A 290 11.98 23.33 4.65
CA LYS A 290 12.18 23.84 3.29
C LYS A 290 13.50 23.32 2.68
N GLY A 291 13.42 22.30 1.82
CA GLY A 291 14.56 21.74 1.08
C GLY A 291 14.96 20.28 1.40
N SER A 292 14.28 19.58 2.32
CA SER A 292 14.71 18.24 2.79
C SER A 292 14.17 17.05 2.00
N LYS A 293 14.36 16.96 0.68
CA LYS A 293 13.89 15.78 -0.08
C LYS A 293 14.50 14.47 0.44
N ARG A 294 13.66 13.53 0.88
CA ARG A 294 14.09 12.17 1.25
C ARG A 294 14.65 11.40 0.03
N PRO A 295 15.67 10.55 0.21
CA PRO A 295 16.20 9.73 -0.89
C PRO A 295 15.22 8.63 -1.32
N TRP A 296 15.36 8.10 -2.54
CA TRP A 296 14.44 7.05 -3.05
C TRP A 296 14.31 5.82 -2.12
N GLY A 297 15.40 5.43 -1.45
CA GLY A 297 15.40 4.31 -0.50
C GLY A 297 14.37 4.47 0.63
N PHE A 298 14.12 5.70 1.08
CA PHE A 298 13.05 5.99 2.05
C PHE A 298 11.69 5.56 1.53
N TYR A 299 11.33 6.02 0.32
CA TYR A 299 10.02 5.73 -0.26
C TYR A 299 9.85 4.25 -0.55
N ARG A 300 10.89 3.56 -1.02
CA ARG A 300 10.86 2.10 -1.22
C ARG A 300 10.59 1.37 0.10
N ASP A 301 11.39 1.63 1.13
CA ASP A 301 11.30 0.92 2.40
C ASP A 301 9.97 1.22 3.11
N MET A 302 9.53 2.47 3.14
CA MET A 302 8.23 2.85 3.72
C MET A 302 7.04 2.30 2.91
N THR A 303 7.16 2.14 1.59
CA THR A 303 6.11 1.48 0.79
C THR A 303 6.08 -0.03 1.04
N ARG A 304 7.24 -0.66 1.29
CA ARG A 304 7.30 -2.06 1.71
C ARG A 304 6.54 -2.26 3.02
N GLN A 305 6.81 -1.43 4.01
CA GLN A 305 6.09 -1.49 5.28
C GLN A 305 4.59 -1.21 5.09
N LEU A 306 4.20 -0.21 4.29
CA LEU A 306 2.79 0.05 3.98
C LEU A 306 2.08 -1.22 3.46
N TRP A 307 2.74 -1.98 2.59
CA TRP A 307 2.21 -3.25 2.10
C TRP A 307 2.13 -4.32 3.20
N ASP A 308 3.15 -4.44 4.04
CA ASP A 308 3.15 -5.40 5.14
C ASP A 308 1.95 -5.17 6.07
N GLU A 309 1.62 -3.92 6.40
CA GLU A 309 0.45 -3.59 7.22
C GLU A 309 -0.89 -3.87 6.52
N ALA A 310 -1.00 -3.61 5.21
CA ALA A 310 -2.18 -4.02 4.44
C ALA A 310 -2.33 -5.55 4.41
N ARG A 311 -1.21 -6.28 4.32
CA ARG A 311 -1.20 -7.74 4.39
C ARG A 311 -1.59 -8.23 5.78
N HIS A 312 -1.15 -7.58 6.86
CA HIS A 312 -1.59 -7.92 8.20
C HIS A 312 -3.12 -7.77 8.35
N ALA A 313 -3.70 -6.69 7.81
CA ALA A 313 -5.15 -6.54 7.76
C ALA A 313 -5.86 -7.73 7.08
N MET A 314 -5.35 -8.17 5.94
CA MET A 314 -5.89 -9.34 5.24
C MET A 314 -5.67 -10.66 6.01
N MET A 315 -4.57 -10.81 6.76
CA MET A 315 -4.37 -11.96 7.64
C MET A 315 -5.46 -12.04 8.72
N GLY A 316 -5.85 -10.89 9.29
CA GLY A 316 -6.97 -10.79 10.23
C GLY A 316 -8.31 -11.17 9.61
N GLU A 317 -8.60 -10.67 8.40
CA GLU A 317 -9.79 -11.06 7.64
C GLU A 317 -9.84 -12.58 7.41
N VAL A 318 -8.76 -13.17 6.90
CA VAL A 318 -8.66 -14.62 6.67
C VAL A 318 -8.88 -15.40 7.97
N GLY A 319 -8.36 -14.90 9.09
CA GLY A 319 -8.58 -15.46 10.43
C GLY A 319 -10.06 -15.55 10.82
N PHE A 320 -10.85 -14.51 10.57
CA PHE A 320 -12.30 -14.56 10.79
C PHE A 320 -13.02 -15.48 9.80
N VAL A 321 -12.74 -15.35 8.51
CA VAL A 321 -13.42 -16.11 7.44
C VAL A 321 -13.22 -17.61 7.63
N ARG A 322 -11.98 -18.05 7.90
CA ARG A 322 -11.69 -19.48 8.13
C ARG A 322 -12.36 -20.03 9.39
N SER A 323 -12.66 -19.17 10.36
CA SER A 323 -13.36 -19.52 11.60
C SER A 323 -14.89 -19.56 11.43
N GLY A 324 -15.38 -19.34 10.20
CA GLY A 324 -16.82 -19.28 9.90
C GLY A 324 -17.50 -18.05 10.50
N ILE A 325 -16.74 -17.00 10.79
CA ILE A 325 -17.25 -15.75 11.35
C ILE A 325 -17.41 -14.72 10.23
N SER A 326 -18.63 -14.21 10.08
CA SER A 326 -18.90 -13.06 9.21
C SER A 326 -18.53 -11.77 9.94
N TRP A 327 -17.24 -11.43 9.91
CA TRP A 327 -16.68 -10.29 10.64
C TRP A 327 -17.42 -8.97 10.44
N PRO A 328 -17.97 -8.61 9.24
CA PRO A 328 -18.67 -7.33 9.05
C PRO A 328 -19.84 -7.13 10.02
N SER A 329 -20.50 -8.24 10.39
CA SER A 329 -21.64 -8.20 11.31
C SER A 329 -21.24 -8.26 12.78
N LYS A 330 -19.99 -8.61 13.11
CA LYS A 330 -19.58 -9.04 14.46
C LYS A 330 -18.56 -8.15 15.13
N VAL A 331 -17.73 -7.47 14.37
CA VAL A 331 -16.74 -6.54 14.92
C VAL A 331 -17.03 -5.13 14.43
N ARG A 332 -16.39 -4.15 15.05
CA ARG A 332 -16.45 -2.75 14.62
C ARG A 332 -15.04 -2.24 14.38
N ILE A 333 -14.67 -2.19 13.11
CA ILE A 333 -13.36 -1.70 12.65
C ILE A 333 -13.54 -0.22 12.31
N ASN A 334 -13.03 0.65 13.18
CA ASN A 334 -13.11 2.09 13.01
C ASN A 334 -12.00 2.62 12.08
N PHE A 335 -12.00 3.94 11.84
CA PHE A 335 -10.92 4.65 11.14
C PHE A 335 -10.30 5.76 11.98
N THR A 336 -10.64 5.82 13.28
CA THR A 336 -10.48 7.04 14.06
C THR A 336 -9.02 7.36 14.31
N TRP A 337 -8.16 6.35 14.37
CA TRP A 337 -6.72 6.52 14.48
C TRP A 337 -6.12 7.15 13.23
N SER A 338 -6.33 6.56 12.04
CA SER A 338 -5.79 7.11 10.79
C SER A 338 -6.36 8.50 10.50
N LYS A 339 -7.66 8.72 10.79
CA LYS A 339 -8.30 10.04 10.69
C LYS A 339 -7.64 11.08 11.60
N GLY A 340 -7.48 10.75 12.88
CA GLY A 340 -6.87 11.65 13.86
C GLY A 340 -5.46 12.05 13.48
N LEU A 341 -4.63 11.08 13.11
CA LEU A 341 -3.26 11.32 12.68
C LEU A 341 -3.18 12.16 11.39
N ASN A 342 -4.00 11.84 10.38
CA ASN A 342 -3.99 12.55 9.10
C ASN A 342 -4.47 14.00 9.20
N GLN A 343 -5.33 14.32 10.18
CA GLN A 343 -5.91 15.66 10.34
C GLN A 343 -5.13 16.54 11.33
N GLN A 344 -4.45 15.94 12.30
CA GLN A 344 -3.84 16.67 13.42
C GLN A 344 -2.31 16.76 13.33
N LEU A 345 -1.65 15.89 12.55
CA LEU A 345 -0.20 15.78 12.52
C LEU A 345 0.40 16.01 11.14
N THR A 346 1.62 16.55 11.12
CA THR A 346 2.46 16.62 9.91
C THR A 346 2.96 15.22 9.49
N PRO A 347 3.45 15.02 8.25
CA PRO A 347 4.06 13.74 7.84
C PRO A 347 5.19 13.26 8.77
N ARG A 348 6.05 14.18 9.25
CA ARG A 348 7.15 13.84 10.15
C ARG A 348 6.64 13.35 11.51
N GLU A 349 5.63 14.01 12.06
CA GLU A 349 5.02 13.62 13.33
C GLU A 349 4.28 12.28 13.21
N ARG A 350 3.57 12.03 12.09
CA ARG A 350 2.97 10.72 11.81
C ARG A 350 4.01 9.60 11.77
N HIS A 351 5.14 9.81 11.10
CA HIS A 351 6.23 8.84 11.08
C HIS A 351 6.84 8.62 12.48
N ALA A 352 6.91 9.67 13.31
CA ALA A 352 7.36 9.55 14.70
C ALA A 352 6.43 8.69 15.55
N VAL A 353 5.11 8.88 15.41
CA VAL A 353 4.10 8.05 16.11
C VAL A 353 4.19 6.59 15.66
N LEU A 354 4.30 6.37 14.35
CA LEU A 354 4.46 5.03 13.77
C LEU A 354 5.65 4.27 14.40
N TRP A 355 6.85 4.87 14.36
CA TRP A 355 8.03 4.23 14.92
C TRP A 355 7.95 4.05 16.45
N PHE A 356 7.35 5.00 17.18
CA PHE A 356 7.17 4.87 18.63
C PHE A 356 6.34 3.63 19.00
N ILE A 357 5.25 3.38 18.27
CA ILE A 357 4.39 2.22 18.47
C ILE A 357 5.15 0.92 18.17
N GLU A 358 5.81 0.84 17.00
CA GLU A 358 6.62 -0.32 16.60
C GLU A 358 7.69 -0.67 17.63
N GLN A 359 8.38 0.34 18.16
CA GLN A 359 9.41 0.14 19.15
C GLN A 359 8.85 -0.45 20.45
N GLY A 360 7.61 -0.10 20.84
CA GLY A 360 6.90 -0.71 21.96
C GLY A 360 6.55 -2.18 21.74
N LEU A 361 6.22 -2.54 20.50
CA LEU A 361 5.88 -3.90 20.08
C LEU A 361 7.08 -4.88 20.13
N MET A 362 8.31 -4.37 20.21
CA MET A 362 9.53 -5.19 20.35
C MET A 362 9.81 -5.65 21.80
N SER A 363 9.01 -5.21 22.77
CA SER A 363 9.13 -5.69 24.15
C SER A 363 8.68 -7.15 24.30
N LYS A 364 8.98 -7.78 25.45
CA LYS A 364 8.53 -9.16 25.73
C LYS A 364 7.00 -9.31 25.75
N ASN A 365 6.28 -8.20 25.99
CA ASN A 365 4.82 -8.16 26.02
C ASN A 365 4.22 -7.75 24.67
N GLY A 366 5.04 -7.50 23.64
CA GLY A 366 4.57 -7.16 22.30
C GLY A 366 4.41 -8.39 21.40
N LYS A 367 4.96 -8.35 20.18
CA LYS A 367 4.74 -9.36 19.14
C LYS A 367 5.15 -10.78 19.55
N ARG A 368 6.21 -10.91 20.35
CA ARG A 368 6.60 -12.20 20.94
C ARG A 368 5.47 -12.81 21.77
N PHE A 369 4.79 -12.03 22.60
CA PHE A 369 3.69 -12.50 23.42
C PHE A 369 2.49 -12.90 22.54
N GLU A 370 2.20 -12.15 21.48
CA GLU A 370 1.13 -12.51 20.53
C GLU A 370 1.41 -13.84 19.82
N TRP A 371 2.66 -14.09 19.45
CA TRP A 371 3.10 -15.39 18.93
C TRP A 371 2.98 -16.52 19.97
N GLU A 372 3.39 -16.29 21.22
CA GLU A 372 3.21 -17.25 22.32
C GLU A 372 1.72 -17.57 22.54
N VAL A 373 0.84 -16.57 22.54
CA VAL A 373 -0.63 -16.76 22.62
C VAL A 373 -1.15 -17.54 21.40
N GLY A 374 -0.68 -17.22 20.20
CA GLY A 374 -1.04 -17.96 18.98
C GLY A 374 -0.66 -19.43 19.08
N THR A 375 0.55 -19.72 19.55
CA THR A 375 1.05 -21.08 19.78
C THR A 375 0.22 -21.82 20.83
N ASP A 376 0.00 -21.20 22.00
CA ASP A 376 -0.74 -21.79 23.12
C ASP A 376 -2.23 -22.01 22.80
N SER A 377 -2.78 -21.25 21.86
CA SER A 377 -4.18 -21.38 21.44
C SER A 377 -4.49 -22.72 20.74
N GLY A 378 -3.47 -23.38 20.18
CA GLY A 378 -3.62 -24.53 19.31
C GLY A 378 -4.14 -24.22 17.90
N ASP A 379 -4.32 -22.94 17.54
CA ASP A 379 -4.67 -22.52 16.19
C ASP A 379 -3.40 -22.30 15.34
N ALA A 380 -3.09 -23.27 14.48
CA ALA A 380 -1.90 -23.23 13.62
C ALA A 380 -1.85 -22.03 12.65
N PHE A 381 -3.00 -21.46 12.27
CA PHE A 381 -3.00 -20.26 11.43
C PHE A 381 -2.71 -19.03 12.28
N SER A 382 -3.27 -18.96 13.50
CA SER A 382 -2.92 -17.88 14.43
C SER A 382 -1.42 -17.90 14.75
N GLU A 383 -0.83 -19.06 15.01
CA GLU A 383 0.63 -19.18 15.20
C GLU A 383 1.39 -18.65 13.96
N LEU A 384 1.03 -19.11 12.77
CA LEU A 384 1.69 -18.74 11.51
C LEU A 384 1.65 -17.24 11.26
N ILE A 385 0.48 -16.60 11.35
CA ILE A 385 0.37 -15.18 11.02
C ILE A 385 1.13 -14.31 12.03
N GLN A 386 1.17 -14.71 13.30
CA GLN A 386 1.90 -13.98 14.34
C GLN A 386 3.41 -14.11 14.19
N ASP A 387 3.91 -15.25 13.69
CA ASP A 387 5.32 -15.44 13.38
C ASP A 387 5.78 -14.52 12.23
N PHE A 388 5.01 -14.48 11.14
CA PHE A 388 5.31 -13.59 10.01
C PHE A 388 5.17 -12.10 10.37
N ASP A 389 4.07 -11.73 11.03
CA ASP A 389 3.86 -10.37 11.52
C ASP A 389 4.99 -9.93 12.47
N TRP A 390 5.45 -10.79 13.38
CA TRP A 390 6.61 -10.47 14.21
C TRP A 390 7.88 -10.26 13.38
N ALA A 391 8.13 -11.09 12.37
CA ALA A 391 9.28 -10.91 11.47
C ALA A 391 9.22 -9.59 10.69
N ASP A 392 8.03 -9.19 10.25
CA ASP A 392 7.79 -7.92 9.56
C ASP A 392 8.04 -6.73 10.50
N GLU A 393 7.61 -6.81 11.75
CA GLU A 393 7.81 -5.72 12.74
C GLU A 393 9.28 -5.53 13.13
N VAL A 394 10.09 -6.60 13.07
CA VAL A 394 11.56 -6.49 13.18
C VAL A 394 12.15 -5.70 12.01
N LEU A 395 11.60 -5.88 10.80
CA LEU A 395 11.94 -5.09 9.62
C LEU A 395 11.47 -3.64 9.78
N HIS A 396 10.25 -3.39 10.24
CA HIS A 396 9.69 -2.04 10.47
C HIS A 396 10.55 -1.24 11.45
N ALA A 397 10.91 -1.85 12.58
CA ALA A 397 11.81 -1.23 13.55
C ALA A 397 13.19 -0.88 12.93
N ARG A 398 13.69 -1.64 11.95
CA ARG A 398 14.90 -1.31 11.20
C ARG A 398 14.69 -0.14 10.23
N ILE A 399 13.55 -0.10 9.54
CA ILE A 399 13.15 0.98 8.64
C ILE A 399 13.06 2.30 9.42
N GLY A 400 12.36 2.32 10.55
CA GLY A 400 12.28 3.52 11.38
C GLY A 400 13.62 3.91 12.01
N ARG A 401 14.50 2.95 12.35
CA ARG A 401 15.88 3.28 12.75
C ARG A 401 16.65 3.99 11.65
N GLU A 402 16.51 3.57 10.40
CA GLU A 402 17.19 4.16 9.25
C GLU A 402 16.65 5.56 8.94
N TRP A 403 15.33 5.72 8.93
CA TRP A 403 14.67 6.86 8.32
C TRP A 403 14.10 7.89 9.29
N TYR A 404 14.03 7.56 10.58
CA TYR A 404 13.54 8.44 11.63
C TYR A 404 14.58 8.62 12.74
N VAL A 405 15.06 7.54 13.36
CA VAL A 405 15.94 7.64 14.55
C VAL A 405 17.28 8.31 14.25
N LYS A 406 17.82 8.15 13.03
CA LYS A 406 19.07 8.84 12.60
C LYS A 406 18.98 10.37 12.61
N ASP A 407 17.77 10.93 12.63
CA ASP A 407 17.57 12.37 12.74
C ASP A 407 17.74 12.87 14.20
N PHE A 408 18.01 12.00 15.18
CA PHE A 408 18.13 12.30 16.61
C PHE A 408 19.50 11.88 17.18
N GLU A 409 19.91 12.53 18.27
CA GLU A 409 21.17 12.18 18.97
C GLU A 409 21.09 10.79 19.63
N THR A 410 19.94 10.49 20.25
CA THR A 410 19.71 9.21 20.92
C THR A 410 18.35 8.61 20.56
N THR A 411 18.23 7.29 20.75
CA THR A 411 16.94 6.57 20.61
C THR A 411 15.91 7.03 21.63
N GLU A 412 16.35 7.50 22.81
CA GLU A 412 15.46 8.04 23.85
C GLU A 412 14.84 9.37 23.43
N ASP A 413 15.60 10.24 22.78
CA ASP A 413 15.08 11.51 22.22
C ASP A 413 14.03 11.23 21.13
N ALA A 414 14.33 10.29 20.24
CA ALA A 414 13.40 9.84 19.21
C ALA A 414 12.10 9.26 19.82
N SER A 415 12.21 8.49 20.89
CA SER A 415 11.05 7.94 21.62
C SER A 415 10.23 9.01 22.32
N THR A 416 10.90 9.97 22.96
CA THR A 416 10.25 11.09 23.65
C THR A 416 9.49 11.96 22.65
N TYR A 417 10.08 12.25 21.50
CA TYR A 417 9.41 13.01 20.43
C TYR A 417 8.20 12.25 19.87
N GLY A 418 8.34 10.94 19.63
CA GLY A 418 7.24 10.10 19.13
C GLY A 418 6.05 10.06 20.09
N ASN A 419 6.30 9.83 21.39
CA ASN A 419 5.24 9.87 22.40
C ASN A 419 4.56 11.25 22.45
N ALA A 420 5.35 12.32 22.50
CA ALA A 420 4.83 13.69 22.51
C ALA A 420 4.03 14.05 21.25
N CYS A 421 4.31 13.43 20.10
CA CYS A 421 3.50 13.57 18.89
C CYS A 421 2.18 12.83 19.01
N TRP A 422 2.16 11.63 19.62
CA TRP A 422 0.93 10.87 19.83
C TRP A 422 0.01 11.57 20.84
N ASP A 423 0.57 12.18 21.88
CA ASP A 423 -0.19 12.92 22.90
C ASP A 423 -0.94 14.15 22.33
N LYS A 424 -0.52 14.68 21.17
CA LYS A 424 -1.25 15.76 20.48
C LYS A 424 -2.59 15.30 19.90
N VAL A 425 -2.76 14.00 19.70
CA VAL A 425 -3.89 13.43 18.96
C VAL A 425 -5.04 13.22 19.93
N VAL A 426 -5.97 14.17 19.94
CA VAL A 426 -7.12 14.09 20.85
C VAL A 426 -8.18 13.16 20.27
N SER A 427 -8.67 12.25 21.11
CA SER A 427 -9.82 11.40 20.81
C SER A 427 -11.12 12.17 21.03
N ASP A 428 -11.95 12.27 20.00
CA ASP A 428 -13.26 12.92 20.06
C ASP A 428 -14.36 11.98 20.63
N TRP A 429 -14.00 10.97 21.45
CA TRP A 429 -14.89 9.91 21.95
C TRP A 429 -16.29 10.40 22.36
N GLU A 430 -16.36 11.27 23.39
CA GLU A 430 -17.65 11.76 23.90
C GLU A 430 -18.38 12.64 22.90
N LYS A 431 -17.64 13.33 22.03
CA LYS A 431 -18.21 14.16 20.96
C LYS A 431 -18.84 13.29 19.88
N TRP A 432 -18.20 12.20 19.44
CA TRP A 432 -18.79 11.28 18.47
C TRP A 432 -20.07 10.64 19.02
N ARG A 433 -20.12 10.32 20.32
CA ARG A 433 -21.38 9.88 20.96
C ARG A 433 -22.44 10.98 20.95
N LYS A 434 -22.09 12.19 21.38
CA LYS A 434 -23.01 13.34 21.42
C LYS A 434 -23.56 13.71 20.04
N ASP A 435 -22.73 13.60 19.01
CA ASP A 435 -23.08 13.89 17.62
C ASP A 435 -23.87 12.73 16.97
N GLY A 436 -24.10 11.63 17.69
CA GLY A 436 -24.86 10.47 17.21
C GLY A 436 -24.12 9.63 16.16
N LEU A 437 -22.79 9.74 16.09
CA LEU A 437 -21.97 8.99 15.15
C LEU A 437 -21.72 7.55 15.60
N THR A 438 -21.78 7.30 16.91
CA THR A 438 -21.60 5.98 17.52
C THR A 438 -22.20 5.95 18.93
N GLU A 439 -22.57 4.76 19.40
CA GLU A 439 -22.87 4.52 20.82
C GLU A 439 -21.71 3.80 21.53
N HIS A 440 -20.59 3.58 20.83
CA HIS A 440 -19.47 2.76 21.28
C HIS A 440 -19.92 1.38 21.80
N HIS A 441 -20.84 0.74 21.08
CA HIS A 441 -21.39 -0.56 21.43
C HIS A 441 -20.29 -1.61 21.65
N ASN A 442 -20.34 -2.30 22.79
CA ASN A 442 -19.50 -3.45 23.09
C ASN A 442 -19.96 -4.67 22.25
N TRP A 443 -19.24 -4.91 21.14
CA TRP A 443 -19.55 -5.98 20.19
C TRP A 443 -18.99 -7.35 20.60
N TRP A 444 -18.14 -7.44 21.63
CA TRP A 444 -17.47 -8.69 22.01
C TRP A 444 -18.41 -9.84 22.37
N PRO A 445 -19.47 -9.65 23.19
CA PRO A 445 -20.36 -10.75 23.57
C PRO A 445 -21.02 -11.42 22.36
N ASP A 446 -21.35 -10.67 21.32
CA ASP A 446 -22.00 -11.21 20.12
C ASP A 446 -21.04 -12.03 19.27
N LEU A 447 -19.80 -11.58 19.12
CA LEU A 447 -18.73 -12.34 18.49
C LEU A 447 -18.48 -13.65 19.26
N TYR A 448 -18.26 -13.57 20.57
CA TYR A 448 -17.90 -14.73 21.38
C TYR A 448 -18.99 -15.80 21.40
N ARG A 449 -20.28 -15.41 21.46
CA ARG A 449 -21.40 -16.37 21.34
C ARG A 449 -21.37 -17.11 20.00
N GLU A 450 -21.05 -16.43 18.90
CA GLU A 450 -20.99 -17.08 17.60
C GLU A 450 -19.78 -18.02 17.49
N VAL A 451 -18.64 -17.63 18.05
CA VAL A 451 -17.46 -18.49 18.18
C VAL A 451 -17.80 -19.78 18.95
N CYS A 452 -18.42 -19.66 20.13
CA CYS A 452 -18.84 -20.82 20.93
C CYS A 452 -19.87 -21.68 20.18
N LYS A 453 -20.83 -21.05 19.50
CA LYS A 453 -21.81 -21.75 18.66
C LYS A 453 -21.13 -22.56 17.54
N ASN A 454 -20.16 -21.98 16.84
CA ASN A 454 -19.41 -22.68 15.79
C ASN A 454 -18.58 -23.85 16.34
N ARG A 455 -18.12 -23.76 17.60
CA ARG A 455 -17.41 -24.83 18.31
C ARG A 455 -18.34 -25.87 18.94
N GLY A 456 -19.65 -25.61 19.02
CA GLY A 456 -20.61 -26.48 19.72
C GLY A 456 -20.46 -26.44 21.24
N GLU A 457 -19.99 -25.32 21.79
CA GLU A 457 -19.72 -25.11 23.21
C GLU A 457 -20.68 -24.08 23.83
N GLU A 458 -20.93 -24.20 25.14
CA GLU A 458 -21.61 -23.15 25.90
C GLU A 458 -20.63 -22.01 26.23
N PRO A 459 -21.01 -20.73 26.03
CA PRO A 459 -20.13 -19.61 26.34
C PRO A 459 -19.77 -19.51 27.83
N ASP A 460 -18.48 -19.33 28.15
CA ASP A 460 -18.05 -19.00 29.51
C ASP A 460 -18.63 -17.63 29.94
N PRO A 461 -19.44 -17.56 31.02
CA PRO A 461 -20.02 -16.30 31.49
C PRO A 461 -18.98 -15.23 31.84
N ARG A 462 -17.77 -15.60 32.25
CA ARG A 462 -16.69 -14.67 32.59
C ARG A 462 -16.15 -13.97 31.34
N VAL A 463 -15.97 -14.71 30.26
CA VAL A 463 -15.49 -14.18 28.98
C VAL A 463 -16.57 -13.31 28.32
N LEU A 464 -17.84 -13.69 28.44
CA LEU A 464 -18.97 -12.88 27.96
C LEU A 464 -19.12 -11.54 28.69
N ALA A 465 -18.69 -11.45 29.95
CA ALA A 465 -18.85 -10.27 30.78
C ALA A 465 -17.80 -9.17 30.51
N TYR A 466 -16.89 -9.37 29.55
CA TYR A 466 -15.90 -8.38 29.20
C TYR A 466 -16.55 -7.11 28.64
N ASP A 467 -16.23 -5.95 29.24
CA ASP A 467 -16.88 -4.66 28.97
C ASP A 467 -15.93 -3.47 29.14
N ARG A 468 -14.69 -3.62 28.64
CA ARG A 468 -13.68 -2.55 28.66
C ARG A 468 -13.56 -1.92 27.28
N SER A 469 -13.31 -0.61 27.27
CA SER A 469 -13.29 0.21 26.05
C SER A 469 -12.09 1.16 26.02
N TYR A 470 -11.84 1.81 24.88
CA TYR A 470 -10.74 2.77 24.73
C TYR A 470 -11.07 4.19 25.24
N ALA A 471 -12.09 4.36 26.07
CA ALA A 471 -12.52 5.68 26.54
C ALA A 471 -11.45 6.40 27.38
N GLU A 472 -10.70 5.64 28.19
CA GLU A 472 -9.74 6.18 29.18
C GLU A 472 -8.30 5.73 28.92
N THR A 473 -8.10 4.80 27.98
CA THR A 473 -6.81 4.13 27.77
C THR A 473 -6.52 3.98 26.28
N ARG A 474 -5.27 4.23 25.88
CA ARG A 474 -4.76 4.03 24.52
C ARG A 474 -4.46 2.56 24.23
N ALA A 475 -4.23 2.23 22.95
CA ALA A 475 -3.84 0.90 22.51
C ALA A 475 -2.49 0.42 23.08
N ASP A 476 -1.61 1.33 23.52
CA ASP A 476 -0.36 1.00 24.23
C ASP A 476 -0.55 0.86 25.75
N LEU A 477 -1.80 0.78 26.22
CA LEU A 477 -2.20 0.64 27.63
C LEU A 477 -1.86 1.85 28.51
N GLN A 478 -1.43 2.98 27.93
CA GLN A 478 -1.27 4.23 28.67
C GLN A 478 -2.63 4.91 28.87
N LYS A 479 -2.80 5.50 30.06
CA LYS A 479 -4.00 6.31 30.33
C LYS A 479 -3.98 7.56 29.46
N ILE A 480 -5.15 7.94 28.97
CA ILE A 480 -5.36 9.24 28.37
C ILE A 480 -5.43 10.23 29.53
N ASP A 481 -4.49 11.17 29.60
CA ASP A 481 -4.59 12.26 30.57
C ASP A 481 -5.89 13.02 30.27
N GLY A 482 -6.86 12.93 31.19
CA GLY A 482 -8.15 13.56 31.01
C GLY A 482 -7.98 15.06 30.94
N ASP A 483 -8.33 15.67 29.80
CA ASP A 483 -8.57 17.10 29.74
C ASP A 483 -9.70 17.43 30.71
N GLY A 484 -9.37 18.21 31.75
CA GLY A 484 -10.34 18.85 32.64
C GLY A 484 -11.02 20.05 32.00
#